data_AF-A0A3Q9BW24-F1
#
_entry.id   AF-A0A3Q9BW24-F1
#
_cell.length_a   1.000
_cell.length_b   1.000
_cell.length_c   1.000
_cell.angle_alpha   90.00
_cell.angle_beta   90.00
_cell.angle_gamma   90.00
#
_symmetry.space_group_name_H-M   'P 1'
#
loop_
_entity.id
_entity.type
_entity.pdbx_description
1 polymer ?
#
loop_
_entity_poly.entity_id
_entity_poly.type
_entity_poly.pdbx_seq_one_letter_code
_entity_poly.pdbx_strand_id
1 'polypeptide(L)'
;MIRTLRLPALALALGALLTACGDDNGPTEYQTAYTNHRPLQVTGHPSTGSLGTVQQIVWHLADQDAEALAALHTEDGDGRPQARAWIKTYAADAGGKVTADFLDEGSVRQDVVLHFAKSRRTQELTVRIGDDDSWGVVLADPHPVPEPR
;
A
#
# COMPACT_ATOMS: atom_id res chain seq x y z
N MET A 1 77.45 28.53 -7.33
CA MET A 1 76.16 28.02 -7.85
C MET A 1 75.80 26.75 -7.09
N ILE A 2 74.93 26.88 -6.08
CA ILE A 2 74.59 25.80 -5.13
C ILE A 2 73.44 24.98 -5.74
N ARG A 3 73.67 23.69 -6.00
CA ARG A 3 72.66 22.72 -6.46
C ARG A 3 71.97 22.13 -5.24
N THR A 4 70.71 22.48 -5.03
CA THR A 4 69.84 21.98 -3.97
C THR A 4 69.44 20.53 -4.26
N LEU A 5 69.84 19.60 -3.38
CA LEU A 5 69.27 18.25 -3.31
C LEU A 5 67.80 18.35 -2.87
N ARG A 6 66.90 17.69 -3.59
CA ARG A 6 65.52 17.45 -3.15
C ARG A 6 65.40 16.00 -2.68
N LEU A 7 65.17 15.81 -1.38
CA LEU A 7 64.74 14.55 -0.77
C LEU A 7 63.20 14.56 -0.61
N PRO A 8 62.53 13.40 -0.73
CA PRO A 8 61.08 13.31 -0.87
C PRO A 8 60.37 13.39 0.48
N ALA A 9 59.27 14.15 0.56
CA ALA A 9 58.36 14.13 1.70
C ALA A 9 57.16 13.22 1.37
N LEU A 10 57.13 12.06 2.02
CA LEU A 10 55.98 11.16 2.12
C LEU A 10 55.12 11.60 3.32
N ALA A 11 53.83 11.21 3.29
CA ALA A 11 52.78 11.39 4.31
C ALA A 11 51.96 12.69 4.15
N LEU A 12 50.63 12.69 4.22
CA LEU A 12 49.71 11.84 4.98
C LEU A 12 48.46 11.50 4.17
N ALA A 13 48.09 10.21 4.21
CA ALA A 13 46.73 9.77 3.95
C ALA A 13 45.78 10.44 4.95
N LEU A 14 44.84 11.23 4.46
CA LEU A 14 43.65 11.64 5.19
C LEU A 14 42.46 11.07 4.43
N GLY A 15 42.07 9.87 4.87
CA GLY A 15 40.78 9.31 4.56
C GLY A 15 39.69 10.20 5.15
N ALA A 16 38.82 10.67 4.26
CA ALA A 16 37.48 11.12 4.59
C ALA A 16 36.60 10.97 3.35
N LEU A 17 36.59 9.77 2.76
CA LEU A 17 35.40 9.30 2.05
C LEU A 17 34.46 8.76 3.13
N LEU A 18 33.89 9.67 3.93
CA LEU A 18 32.57 9.41 4.47
C LEU A 18 31.66 9.51 3.25
N THR A 19 31.49 8.39 2.54
CA THR A 19 30.30 8.17 1.75
C THR A 19 29.15 8.45 2.69
N ALA A 20 28.57 9.64 2.53
CA ALA A 20 27.37 10.02 3.23
C ALA A 20 26.36 8.90 2.95
N CYS A 21 26.01 8.12 3.97
CA CYS A 21 24.73 7.43 4.02
C CYS A 21 23.65 8.50 4.18
N GLY A 22 23.59 9.44 3.22
CA GLY A 22 22.44 10.27 3.02
C GLY A 22 21.48 9.41 2.23
N ASP A 23 20.51 8.80 2.92
CA ASP A 23 19.30 8.35 2.26
C ASP A 23 18.69 9.59 1.61
N ASP A 24 18.93 9.74 0.31
CA ASP A 24 18.41 10.83 -0.53
C ASP A 24 16.92 10.59 -0.85
N ASN A 25 16.17 10.15 0.16
CA ASN A 25 14.89 9.49 -0.01
C ASN A 25 13.86 10.23 0.87
N GLY A 26 13.19 11.22 0.28
CA GLY A 26 11.92 11.69 0.83
C GLY A 26 10.95 10.52 1.06
N PRO A 27 9.89 10.71 1.87
CA PRO A 27 8.94 9.63 2.14
C PRO A 27 8.42 9.05 0.83
N THR A 28 8.42 7.71 0.73
CA THR A 28 7.85 7.02 -0.43
C THR A 28 6.38 7.42 -0.61
N GLU A 29 5.83 7.20 -1.81
CA GLU A 29 4.41 7.41 -2.06
C GLU A 29 3.54 6.67 -1.04
N TYR A 30 3.88 5.42 -0.74
CA TYR A 30 3.23 4.63 0.29
C TYR A 30 3.34 5.27 1.69
N GLN A 31 4.52 5.75 2.09
CA GLN A 31 4.70 6.34 3.42
C GLN A 31 3.93 7.66 3.57
N THR A 32 3.87 8.44 2.49
CA THR A 32 3.05 9.65 2.41
C THR A 32 1.57 9.30 2.51
N ALA A 33 1.09 8.33 1.72
CA ALA A 33 -0.28 7.85 1.78
C ALA A 33 -0.63 7.34 3.18
N TYR A 34 0.20 6.48 3.77
CA TYR A 34 -0.03 5.94 5.11
C TYR A 34 -0.18 7.02 6.17
N THR A 35 0.63 8.09 6.10
CA THR A 35 0.58 9.20 7.06
C THR A 35 -0.66 10.08 6.88
N ASN A 36 -1.16 10.19 5.64
CA ASN A 36 -2.35 10.98 5.31
C ASN A 36 -3.66 10.24 5.61
N HIS A 37 -3.61 8.95 5.92
CA HIS A 37 -4.78 8.12 6.15
C HIS A 37 -4.87 7.60 7.58
N ARG A 38 -6.09 7.22 7.98
CA ARG A 38 -6.26 6.49 9.24
C ARG A 38 -5.62 5.11 9.12
N PRO A 39 -4.84 4.67 10.14
CA PRO A 39 -4.33 3.30 10.15
C PRO A 39 -5.47 2.28 10.13
N LEU A 40 -5.32 1.26 9.28
CA LEU A 40 -6.26 0.14 9.21
C LEU A 40 -6.03 -0.78 10.42
N GLN A 41 -7.10 -1.06 11.19
CA GLN A 41 -7.05 -2.08 12.22
C GLN A 41 -7.30 -3.45 11.59
N VAL A 42 -6.44 -4.42 11.91
CA VAL A 42 -6.44 -5.72 11.23
C VAL A 42 -6.48 -6.88 12.23
N THR A 43 -7.12 -7.97 11.85
CA THR A 43 -7.01 -9.28 12.52
C THR A 43 -6.60 -10.36 11.50
N GLY A 44 -6.15 -11.52 11.99
CA GLY A 44 -5.68 -12.62 11.14
C GLY A 44 -4.19 -12.54 10.81
N HIS A 45 -3.80 -13.15 9.68
CA HIS A 45 -2.39 -13.32 9.28
C HIS A 45 -2.16 -12.79 7.86
N PRO A 46 -2.15 -11.46 7.66
CA PRO A 46 -1.88 -10.90 6.35
C PRO A 46 -0.43 -11.15 5.93
N SER A 47 -0.22 -11.33 4.61
CA SER A 47 1.11 -11.11 4.04
C SER A 47 1.35 -9.61 3.86
N THR A 48 2.61 -9.22 3.63
CA THR A 48 2.95 -7.81 3.36
C THR A 48 2.19 -7.28 2.14
N GLY A 49 2.07 -8.10 1.09
CA GLY A 49 1.36 -7.74 -0.13
C GLY A 49 -0.14 -7.57 0.08
N SER A 50 -0.80 -8.56 0.70
CA SER A 50 -2.24 -8.49 0.96
C SER A 50 -2.60 -7.32 1.87
N LEU A 51 -1.83 -7.06 2.93
CA LEU A 51 -2.04 -5.90 3.80
C LEU A 51 -1.94 -4.58 3.02
N GLY A 52 -0.87 -4.43 2.24
CA GLY A 52 -0.60 -3.22 1.47
C GLY A 52 -1.72 -2.92 0.46
N THR A 53 -2.23 -3.94 -0.22
CA THR A 53 -3.34 -3.79 -1.16
C THR A 53 -4.65 -3.41 -0.46
N VAL A 54 -4.99 -4.06 0.65
CA VAL A 54 -6.22 -3.73 1.40
C VAL A 54 -6.19 -2.30 1.93
N GLN A 55 -5.02 -1.85 2.40
CA GLN A 55 -4.83 -0.45 2.81
C GLN A 55 -5.09 0.51 1.65
N GLN A 56 -4.48 0.27 0.48
CA GLN A 56 -4.69 1.10 -0.71
C GLN A 56 -6.16 1.12 -1.13
N ILE A 57 -6.87 -0.02 -1.12
CA ILE A 57 -8.32 -0.07 -1.38
C ILE A 57 -9.08 0.89 -0.47
N VAL A 58 -8.85 0.81 0.85
CA VAL A 58 -9.54 1.67 1.83
C VAL A 58 -9.18 3.15 1.64
N TRP A 59 -7.92 3.44 1.30
CA TRP A 59 -7.46 4.80 1.02
C TRP A 59 -8.12 5.38 -0.23
N HIS A 60 -8.10 4.66 -1.35
CA HIS A 60 -8.75 5.10 -2.59
C HIS A 60 -10.26 5.25 -2.42
N LEU A 61 -10.92 4.40 -1.61
CA LEU A 61 -12.32 4.61 -1.22
C LEU A 61 -12.51 5.93 -0.45
N ALA A 62 -11.65 6.22 0.52
CA ALA A 62 -11.73 7.43 1.33
C ALA A 62 -11.44 8.71 0.52
N ASP A 63 -10.49 8.63 -0.41
CA ASP A 63 -10.10 9.71 -1.34
C ASP A 63 -11.06 9.84 -2.53
N GLN A 64 -12.00 8.91 -2.67
CA GLN A 64 -12.93 8.83 -3.81
C GLN A 64 -12.24 8.63 -5.17
N ASP A 65 -11.06 8.01 -5.17
CA ASP A 65 -10.23 7.81 -6.35
C ASP A 65 -10.60 6.50 -7.06
N ALA A 66 -11.58 6.60 -7.97
CA ALA A 66 -12.04 5.45 -8.75
C ALA A 66 -11.00 4.93 -9.75
N GLU A 67 -10.09 5.77 -10.24
CA GLU A 67 -9.09 5.34 -11.22
C GLU A 67 -7.96 4.57 -10.53
N ALA A 68 -7.48 5.05 -9.39
CA ALA A 68 -6.51 4.31 -8.59
C ALA A 68 -7.08 3.00 -8.04
N LEU A 69 -8.36 2.99 -7.62
CA LEU A 69 -9.02 1.75 -7.20
C LEU A 69 -9.17 0.76 -8.37
N ALA A 70 -9.48 1.23 -9.58
CA ALA A 70 -9.57 0.38 -10.77
C ALA A 70 -8.20 -0.19 -11.19
N ALA A 71 -7.11 0.56 -10.95
CA ALA A 71 -5.75 0.10 -11.25
C ALA A 71 -5.32 -1.10 -10.39
N LEU A 72 -5.97 -1.34 -9.25
CA LEU A 72 -5.74 -2.53 -8.43
C LEU A 72 -6.45 -3.78 -8.96
N HIS A 73 -7.26 -3.69 -10.02
CA HIS A 73 -8.02 -4.82 -10.54
C HIS A 73 -7.12 -5.89 -11.17
N THR A 74 -7.34 -7.16 -10.79
CA THR A 74 -6.51 -8.30 -11.22
C THR A 74 -7.15 -9.20 -12.28
N GLU A 75 -8.43 -8.99 -12.61
CA GLU A 75 -9.08 -9.77 -13.66
C GLU A 75 -8.95 -9.06 -15.02
N ASP A 76 -9.09 -9.83 -16.09
CA ASP A 76 -9.16 -9.28 -17.44
C ASP A 76 -10.37 -8.34 -17.59
N GLY A 77 -10.14 -7.22 -18.26
CA GLY A 77 -11.17 -6.25 -18.61
C GLY A 77 -11.01 -4.90 -17.93
N ASP A 78 -12.04 -4.08 -18.05
CA ASP A 78 -12.06 -2.73 -17.48
C ASP A 78 -12.72 -2.75 -16.10
N GLY A 79 -11.93 -2.57 -15.04
CA GLY A 79 -12.40 -2.50 -13.65
C GLY A 79 -13.01 -1.15 -13.24
N ARG A 80 -12.98 -0.11 -14.09
CA ARG A 80 -13.49 1.23 -13.76
C ARG A 80 -14.98 1.26 -13.41
N PRO A 81 -15.88 0.51 -14.08
CA PRO A 81 -17.28 0.46 -13.68
C PRO A 81 -17.47 -0.02 -12.23
N GLN A 82 -16.77 -1.07 -11.84
CA GLN A 82 -16.83 -1.67 -10.50
C GLN A 82 -16.20 -0.71 -9.48
N ALA A 83 -15.06 -0.11 -9.79
CA ALA A 83 -14.44 0.90 -8.92
C ALA A 83 -15.40 2.06 -8.64
N ARG A 84 -16.09 2.59 -9.66
CA ARG A 84 -17.10 3.65 -9.50
C ARG A 84 -18.28 3.18 -8.64
N ALA A 85 -18.72 1.93 -8.78
CA ALA A 85 -19.76 1.34 -7.94
C ALA A 85 -19.29 1.25 -6.46
N TRP A 86 -18.04 0.85 -6.22
CA TRP A 86 -17.43 0.81 -4.90
C TRP A 86 -17.33 2.20 -4.27
N ILE A 87 -16.82 3.22 -4.99
CA ILE A 87 -16.80 4.61 -4.51
C ILE A 87 -18.21 5.06 -4.12
N LYS A 88 -19.19 4.84 -4.99
CA LYS A 88 -20.59 5.22 -4.71
C LYS A 88 -21.14 4.53 -3.45
N THR A 89 -20.73 3.30 -3.20
CA THR A 89 -21.25 2.48 -2.10
C THR A 89 -20.55 2.78 -0.77
N TYR A 90 -19.23 2.94 -0.77
CA TYR A 90 -18.41 2.89 0.44
C TYR A 90 -17.59 4.14 0.74
N ALA A 91 -17.46 5.13 -0.16
CA ALA A 91 -16.60 6.29 0.08
C ALA A 91 -16.94 7.03 1.40
N ALA A 92 -18.24 7.23 1.64
CA ALA A 92 -18.72 7.91 2.84
C ALA A 92 -18.45 7.13 4.15
N ASP A 93 -18.24 5.81 4.04
CA ASP A 93 -17.95 4.92 5.17
C ASP A 93 -16.44 4.75 5.37
N ALA A 94 -15.67 4.68 4.28
CA ALA A 94 -14.22 4.55 4.27
C ALA A 94 -13.51 5.76 4.88
N GLY A 95 -14.08 6.97 4.80
CA GLY A 95 -13.59 8.13 5.53
C GLY A 95 -13.69 8.01 7.06
N GLY A 96 -14.41 7.00 7.56
CA GLY A 96 -14.56 6.68 8.97
C GLY A 96 -13.57 5.62 9.46
N LYS A 97 -13.99 4.87 10.49
CA LYS A 97 -13.24 3.71 10.96
C LYS A 97 -13.60 2.50 10.10
N VAL A 98 -12.57 1.86 9.53
CA VAL A 98 -12.64 0.57 8.84
C VAL A 98 -11.74 -0.42 9.56
N THR A 99 -12.18 -1.67 9.69
CA THR A 99 -11.32 -2.78 10.12
C THR A 99 -11.33 -3.87 9.05
N ALA A 100 -10.29 -4.70 9.03
CA ALA A 100 -10.16 -5.79 8.06
C ALA A 100 -9.79 -7.09 8.75
N ASP A 101 -10.58 -8.13 8.50
CA ASP A 101 -10.29 -9.49 8.95
C ASP A 101 -9.70 -10.27 7.78
N PHE A 102 -8.43 -10.64 7.90
CA PHE A 102 -7.71 -11.43 6.88
C PHE A 102 -7.96 -12.91 7.14
N LEU A 103 -8.73 -13.53 6.25
CA LEU A 103 -9.11 -14.93 6.34
C LEU A 103 -8.02 -15.80 5.72
N ASP A 104 -7.79 -16.96 6.33
CA ASP A 104 -6.83 -17.98 5.88
C ASP A 104 -5.39 -17.46 5.67
N GLU A 105 -4.52 -18.28 5.10
CA GLU A 105 -3.13 -17.93 4.78
C GLU A 105 -3.05 -17.15 3.45
N GLY A 106 -2.30 -16.04 3.43
CA GLY A 106 -2.21 -15.12 2.30
C GLY A 106 -0.94 -15.21 1.44
N SER A 107 -0.52 -16.40 1.00
CA SER A 107 0.76 -16.55 0.26
C SER A 107 0.68 -16.02 -1.19
N VAL A 108 -0.43 -16.24 -1.90
CA VAL A 108 -0.66 -15.75 -3.28
C VAL A 108 -2.06 -15.18 -3.50
N ARG A 109 -2.98 -15.47 -2.58
CA ARG A 109 -4.38 -15.05 -2.57
C ARG A 109 -4.83 -14.99 -1.11
N GLN A 110 -5.68 -14.05 -0.76
CA GLN A 110 -6.29 -13.96 0.56
C GLN A 110 -7.70 -13.37 0.47
N ASP A 111 -8.65 -13.99 1.14
CA ASP A 111 -10.00 -13.45 1.29
C ASP A 111 -10.03 -12.55 2.54
N VAL A 112 -10.70 -11.42 2.43
CA VAL A 112 -10.68 -10.35 3.44
C VAL A 112 -12.09 -9.83 3.65
N VAL A 113 -12.49 -9.67 4.90
CA VAL A 113 -13.75 -9.02 5.25
C VAL A 113 -13.46 -7.61 5.76
N LEU A 114 -13.91 -6.60 5.02
CA LEU A 114 -13.92 -5.21 5.47
C LEU A 114 -15.14 -4.95 6.34
N HIS A 115 -14.95 -4.25 7.44
CA HIS A 115 -16.00 -3.81 8.36
C HIS A 115 -16.06 -2.29 8.40
N PHE A 116 -17.20 -1.74 7.99
CA PHE A 116 -17.44 -0.30 7.94
C PHE A 116 -18.24 0.15 9.17
N ALA A 117 -17.57 0.73 10.16
CA ALA A 117 -18.17 1.03 11.46
C ALA A 117 -19.36 2.00 11.39
N LYS A 118 -19.35 2.92 10.42
CA LYS A 118 -20.39 3.95 10.25
C LYS A 118 -21.72 3.37 9.79
N SER A 119 -21.70 2.55 8.74
CA SER A 119 -22.90 1.93 8.17
C SER A 119 -23.23 0.57 8.79
N ARG A 120 -22.33 -0.02 9.59
CA ARG A 120 -22.45 -1.37 10.14
C ARG A 120 -22.63 -2.41 9.03
N ARG A 121 -21.85 -2.25 7.96
CA ARG A 121 -21.83 -3.14 6.80
C ARG A 121 -20.48 -3.81 6.68
N THR A 122 -20.51 -5.00 6.13
CA THR A 122 -19.33 -5.75 5.71
C THR A 122 -19.27 -5.85 4.19
N GLN A 123 -18.04 -5.99 3.69
CA GLN A 123 -17.75 -6.32 2.31
C GLN A 123 -16.64 -7.37 2.29
N GLU A 124 -16.92 -8.52 1.71
CA GLU A 124 -15.90 -9.52 1.43
C GLU A 124 -15.20 -9.19 0.11
N LEU A 125 -13.89 -9.38 0.05
CA LEU A 125 -13.10 -9.22 -1.15
C LEU A 125 -11.96 -10.23 -1.19
N THR A 126 -11.49 -10.54 -2.39
CA THR A 126 -10.30 -11.35 -2.59
C THR A 126 -9.17 -10.44 -3.07
N VAL A 127 -8.06 -10.40 -2.33
CA VAL A 127 -6.79 -9.87 -2.84
C VAL A 127 -5.93 -11.02 -3.34
N ARG A 128 -5.22 -10.82 -4.45
CA ARG A 128 -4.35 -11.85 -5.04
C ARG A 128 -3.22 -11.23 -5.84
N ILE A 129 -2.21 -12.04 -6.11
CA ILE A 129 -1.20 -11.72 -7.10
C ILE A 129 -1.85 -11.83 -8.50
N GLY A 130 -1.78 -10.76 -9.28
CA GLY A 130 -2.22 -10.69 -10.67
C GLY A 130 -1.18 -11.26 -11.64
N ASP A 131 -1.48 -11.17 -12.93
CA ASP A 131 -0.61 -11.72 -13.99
C ASP A 131 0.71 -10.95 -14.15
N ASP A 132 0.81 -9.76 -13.57
CA ASP A 132 2.00 -8.92 -13.53
C ASP A 132 2.88 -9.14 -12.29
N ASP A 133 2.63 -10.24 -11.56
CA ASP A 133 3.27 -10.58 -10.30
C ASP A 133 3.07 -9.53 -9.18
N SER A 134 2.11 -8.60 -9.34
CA SER A 134 1.77 -7.58 -8.35
C SER A 134 0.51 -7.95 -7.57
N TRP A 135 0.41 -7.51 -6.32
CA TRP A 135 -0.79 -7.72 -5.51
C TRP A 135 -1.89 -6.71 -5.88
N GLY A 136 -3.08 -7.22 -6.16
CA GLY A 136 -4.27 -6.43 -6.40
C GLY A 136 -5.53 -7.10 -5.84
N VAL A 137 -6.70 -6.72 -6.36
CA VAL A 137 -8.01 -7.17 -5.92
C VAL A 137 -8.82 -7.73 -7.07
N VAL A 138 -9.61 -8.77 -6.77
CA VAL A 138 -10.70 -9.21 -7.64
C VAL A 138 -11.86 -8.24 -7.43
N LEU A 139 -11.86 -7.14 -8.20
CA LEU A 139 -12.85 -6.08 -8.07
C LEU A 139 -14.18 -6.47 -8.73
N ALA A 140 -15.02 -7.20 -8.01
CA ALA A 140 -16.40 -7.47 -8.39
C ALA A 140 -17.34 -6.31 -7.99
N ASP A 141 -18.60 -6.38 -8.38
CA ASP A 141 -19.62 -5.42 -7.90
C ASP A 141 -19.69 -5.43 -6.37
N PRO A 142 -19.91 -4.27 -5.73
CA PRO A 142 -20.00 -4.20 -4.27
C PRO A 142 -21.28 -4.90 -3.80
N HIS A 143 -21.13 -5.75 -2.79
CA HIS A 143 -22.19 -6.54 -2.16
C HIS A 143 -22.24 -6.25 -0.65
N PRO A 144 -22.81 -5.10 -0.24
CA PRO A 144 -22.89 -4.74 1.17
C PRO A 144 -23.80 -5.69 1.94
N VAL A 145 -23.26 -6.32 2.98
CA VAL A 145 -24.02 -7.16 3.92
C VAL A 145 -24.08 -6.46 5.28
N PRO A 146 -25.24 -6.41 5.98
CA PRO A 146 -25.29 -5.90 7.35
C PRO A 146 -24.43 -6.75 8.30
N GLU A 147 -23.73 -6.12 9.24
CA GLU A 147 -23.04 -6.86 10.31
C GLU A 147 -24.02 -7.72 11.13
N PRO A 148 -23.66 -8.98 11.45
CA PRO A 148 -24.43 -9.78 12.39
C PRO A 148 -24.46 -9.08 13.76
N ARG A 149 -25.63 -9.11 14.43
CA ARG A 149 -25.83 -8.51 15.76
C ARG A 149 -25.30 -9.38 16.89
#